data_AF-A0A7F8Q934-F1
#
_entry.id   AF-A0A7F8Q934-F1
#
_cell.length_a   1.000
_cell.length_b   1.000
_cell.length_c   1.000
_cell.angle_alpha   90.00
_cell.angle_beta   90.00
_cell.angle_gamma   90.00
#
_symmetry.space_group_name_H-M   'P 1'
#
loop_
_entity.id
_entity.type
_entity.pdbx_description
1 polymer ?
#
loop_
_entity_poly.entity_id
_entity_poly.type
_entity_poly.pdbx_seq_one_letter_code
_entity_poly.pdbx_strand_id
1 'polypeptide(L)'
;MEPEAPDSRKRPLETPPEVVCTKRSNTGEEGEYFLKVLIPSYAAGSIIGKGGQTIVQLQKETGATIKLSKSKDFYPGTTERVCLVQGTAEALNAVHSFIAEKVREIPQAMTKPEVVNILQPQTTMNPDRAKQCGSWAKSGIIN
;
A
#
# COMPACT_ATOMS: atom_id res chain seq x y z
N MET A 1 59.92 -17.90 -0.20
CA MET A 1 59.12 -18.57 0.85
C MET A 1 58.55 -17.43 1.67
N GLU A 2 57.42 -16.92 1.19
CA GLU A 2 56.76 -15.68 1.65
C GLU A 2 55.83 -15.99 2.83
N PRO A 3 55.71 -15.09 3.83
CA PRO A 3 54.71 -15.17 4.89
C PRO A 3 53.48 -14.32 4.55
N GLU A 4 52.25 -14.87 4.66
CA GLU A 4 51.02 -14.09 4.51
C GLU A 4 50.04 -14.40 5.67
N ALA A 5 49.41 -13.33 6.18
CA ALA A 5 48.70 -13.20 7.45
C ALA A 5 47.32 -13.90 7.52
N PRO A 6 46.79 -14.18 8.74
CA PRO A 6 45.41 -14.64 8.90
C PRO A 6 44.38 -13.51 8.76
N ASP A 7 43.42 -13.77 7.86
CA ASP A 7 42.25 -12.98 7.49
C ASP A 7 41.43 -12.49 8.71
N SER A 8 41.42 -11.17 8.90
CA SER A 8 40.54 -10.47 9.84
C SER A 8 39.49 -9.68 9.07
N ARG A 9 38.31 -10.26 8.81
CA ARG A 9 37.01 -9.55 8.66
C ARG A 9 35.85 -10.54 8.51
N LYS A 10 35.53 -11.30 9.57
CA LYS A 10 34.15 -11.74 9.79
C LYS A 10 33.59 -10.99 11.00
N ARG A 11 32.75 -9.99 10.69
CA ARG A 11 31.87 -9.29 11.63
C ARG A 11 31.21 -10.34 12.54
N PRO A 12 31.26 -10.18 13.88
CA PRO A 12 30.42 -10.97 14.76
C PRO A 12 28.97 -10.86 14.32
N LEU A 13 28.28 -11.98 14.29
CA LEU A 13 26.84 -12.03 14.11
C LEU A 13 26.23 -11.32 15.33
N GLU A 14 25.82 -10.06 15.19
CA GLU A 14 24.89 -9.45 16.13
C GLU A 14 23.61 -10.28 16.02
N THR A 15 23.39 -11.15 17.00
CA THR A 15 22.10 -11.76 17.26
C THR A 15 21.10 -10.61 17.40
N PRO A 16 19.99 -10.59 16.63
CA PRO A 16 18.94 -9.62 16.89
C PRO A 16 18.50 -9.80 18.36
N PRO A 17 18.20 -8.71 19.09
CA PRO A 17 17.76 -8.83 20.47
C PRO A 17 16.60 -9.82 20.50
N GLU A 18 16.77 -10.88 21.29
CA GLU A 18 15.70 -11.81 21.58
C GLU A 18 14.49 -10.97 21.99
N VAL A 19 13.42 -11.08 21.21
CA VAL A 19 12.10 -10.68 21.68
C VAL A 19 11.80 -11.57 22.87
N VAL A 20 12.16 -11.08 24.05
CA VAL A 20 11.75 -11.66 25.32
C VAL A 20 10.22 -11.64 25.29
N CYS A 21 9.62 -12.74 24.88
CA CYS A 21 8.22 -13.00 25.10
C CYS A 21 8.09 -13.35 26.57
N THR A 22 8.01 -12.32 27.41
CA THR A 22 7.81 -12.47 28.85
C THR A 22 6.44 -13.10 29.07
N LYS A 23 6.43 -14.38 29.43
CA LYS A 23 5.25 -15.12 29.85
C LYS A 23 5.01 -14.87 31.34
N ARG A 24 3.74 -14.59 31.71
CA ARG A 24 3.11 -14.30 33.04
C ARG A 24 3.02 -12.80 33.32
N SER A 25 1.89 -12.20 33.71
CA SER A 25 0.73 -12.67 34.47
C SER A 25 -0.51 -11.81 34.18
N ASN A 26 -1.69 -12.43 34.25
CA ASN A 26 -2.99 -11.75 34.22
C ASN A 26 -3.30 -11.16 35.62
N THR A 27 -3.10 -9.86 35.81
CA THR A 27 -3.78 -9.01 36.82
C THR A 27 -3.49 -7.53 36.52
N GLY A 28 -4.41 -6.83 35.86
CA GLY A 28 -4.69 -5.40 36.07
C GLY A 28 -3.56 -4.37 36.00
N GLU A 29 -2.46 -4.62 35.29
CA GLU A 29 -1.47 -3.60 34.98
C GLU A 29 -1.86 -2.95 33.66
N GLU A 30 -2.00 -1.62 33.63
CA GLU A 30 -2.21 -0.83 32.42
C GLU A 30 -0.94 -0.90 31.54
N GLY A 31 -0.70 -2.07 30.96
CA GLY A 31 0.39 -2.32 30.04
C GLY A 31 0.16 -1.51 28.78
N GLU A 32 1.23 -0.86 28.31
CA GLU A 32 1.24 -0.26 26.99
C GLU A 32 1.55 -1.35 25.96
N TYR A 33 0.61 -1.57 25.05
CA TYR A 33 0.69 -2.59 24.02
C TYR A 33 0.85 -1.95 22.65
N PHE A 34 1.40 -2.73 21.71
CA PHE A 34 1.55 -2.32 20.32
C PHE A 34 0.71 -3.21 19.41
N LEU A 35 -0.03 -2.58 18.51
CA LEU A 35 -0.80 -3.25 17.46
C LEU A 35 -0.32 -2.75 16.09
N LYS A 36 -0.04 -3.69 15.18
CA LYS A 36 0.25 -3.40 13.76
C LYS A 36 -0.90 -3.91 12.91
N VAL A 37 -1.52 -3.01 12.16
CA VAL A 37 -2.65 -3.31 11.27
C VAL A 37 -2.24 -2.98 9.83
N LEU A 38 -2.50 -3.92 8.92
CA LEU A 38 -2.38 -3.65 7.49
C LEU A 38 -3.66 -2.97 6.99
N ILE A 39 -3.50 -1.85 6.29
CA ILE A 39 -4.59 -1.01 5.85
C ILE A 39 -4.52 -0.86 4.33
N PRO A 40 -5.59 -1.23 3.60
CA PRO A 40 -5.69 -0.96 2.18
C PRO A 40 -5.54 0.53 1.86
N SER A 41 -4.84 0.84 0.77
CA SER A 41 -4.56 2.22 0.37
C SER A 41 -5.82 3.09 0.22
N TYR A 42 -6.95 2.50 -0.17
CA TYR A 42 -8.22 3.22 -0.33
C TYR A 42 -8.85 3.65 1.00
N ALA A 43 -8.71 2.84 2.05
CA ALA A 43 -9.27 3.11 3.37
C ALA A 43 -8.40 4.07 4.18
N ALA A 44 -7.10 4.12 3.88
CA ALA A 44 -6.17 4.98 4.61
C ALA A 44 -6.56 6.47 4.57
N GLY A 45 -7.15 6.95 3.48
CA GLY A 45 -7.61 8.33 3.37
C GLY A 45 -8.78 8.68 4.31
N SER A 46 -9.75 7.77 4.45
CA SER A 46 -10.90 7.97 5.35
C SER A 46 -10.51 7.88 6.82
N ILE A 47 -9.50 7.06 7.14
CA ILE A 47 -8.95 6.94 8.51
C ILE A 47 -8.19 8.20 8.93
N ILE A 48 -7.38 8.78 8.05
CA ILE A 48 -6.68 10.05 8.33
C ILE A 48 -7.68 11.20 8.46
N GLY A 49 -8.67 11.25 7.56
CA GLY A 49 -9.63 12.34 7.47
C GLY A 49 -9.06 13.61 6.81
N LYS A 50 -9.94 14.59 6.56
CA LYS A 50 -9.56 15.86 5.93
C LYS A 50 -8.59 16.61 6.86
N GLY A 51 -7.39 16.93 6.36
CA GLY A 51 -6.36 17.61 7.14
C GLY A 51 -5.85 16.84 8.37
N GLY A 52 -6.07 15.53 8.45
CA GLY A 52 -5.67 14.72 9.61
C GLY A 52 -6.57 14.87 10.85
N GLN A 53 -7.71 15.55 10.74
CA GLN A 53 -8.57 15.79 11.90
C GLN A 53 -9.11 14.50 12.52
N THR A 54 -9.50 13.52 11.70
CA THR A 54 -10.10 12.27 12.18
C THR A 54 -9.10 11.44 12.97
N ILE A 55 -7.88 11.25 12.47
CA ILE A 55 -6.85 10.49 13.17
C ILE A 55 -6.36 11.22 14.44
N VAL A 56 -6.35 12.55 14.46
CA VAL A 56 -6.00 13.33 15.67
C VAL A 56 -7.11 13.21 16.72
N GLN A 57 -8.38 13.31 16.31
CA GLN A 57 -9.52 13.13 17.20
C GLN A 57 -9.53 11.72 17.81
N LEU A 58 -9.30 10.69 17.00
CA LEU A 58 -9.26 9.30 17.45
C LEU A 58 -8.13 9.08 18.48
N GLN A 59 -6.95 9.66 18.27
CA GLN A 59 -5.85 9.63 19.25
C GLN A 59 -6.23 10.33 20.55
N LYS A 60 -6.93 11.48 20.47
CA LYS A 60 -7.37 12.23 21.65
C LYS A 60 -8.44 11.50 22.46
N GLU A 61 -9.38 10.83 21.79
CA GLU A 61 -10.47 10.08 22.42
C GLU A 61 -9.99 8.79 23.09
N THR A 62 -9.09 8.08 22.43
CA THR A 62 -8.59 6.77 22.91
C THR A 62 -7.35 6.90 23.79
N GLY A 63 -6.64 8.03 23.75
CA GLY A 63 -5.33 8.17 24.38
C GLY A 63 -4.22 7.35 23.71
N ALA A 64 -4.51 6.66 22.60
CA ALA A 64 -3.52 5.90 21.85
C ALA A 64 -2.68 6.80 20.94
N THR A 65 -1.43 6.41 20.72
CA THR A 65 -0.59 6.98 19.66
C THR A 65 -0.79 6.18 18.38
N ILE A 66 -1.17 6.86 17.29
CA ILE A 66 -1.44 6.21 15.99
C ILE A 66 -0.49 6.77 14.93
N LYS A 67 0.24 5.89 14.24
CA LYS A 67 1.16 6.23 13.15
C LYS A 67 0.86 5.40 11.92
N LEU A 68 0.60 6.05 10.80
CA LEU A 68 0.34 5.39 9.52
C LEU A 68 1.53 5.60 8.57
N SER A 69 1.96 4.54 7.87
CA SER A 69 3.01 4.62 6.84
C SER A 69 2.62 5.60 5.72
N LYS A 70 3.58 6.16 4.98
CA LYS A 70 3.28 7.09 3.88
C LYS A 70 2.57 6.38 2.73
N SER A 71 1.98 7.13 1.80
CA SER A 71 1.16 6.58 0.70
C SER A 71 1.89 5.62 -0.26
N LYS A 72 3.22 5.54 -0.22
CA LYS A 72 4.04 4.62 -1.03
C LYS A 72 4.91 3.68 -0.18
N ASP A 73 4.71 3.69 1.14
CA ASP A 73 5.38 2.77 2.06
C ASP A 73 4.43 1.61 2.36
N PHE A 74 4.60 0.53 1.60
CA PHE A 74 3.79 -0.69 1.72
C PHE A 74 4.52 -1.78 2.50
N TYR A 75 3.76 -2.67 3.10
CA TYR A 75 4.30 -3.89 3.67
C TYR A 75 4.80 -4.82 2.54
N PRO A 76 6.00 -5.44 2.65
CA PRO A 76 6.60 -6.23 1.57
C PRO A 76 5.65 -7.33 1.07
N GLY A 77 5.48 -7.41 -0.24
CA GLY A 77 4.58 -8.38 -0.89
C GLY A 77 3.09 -7.97 -0.89
N THR A 78 2.76 -6.76 -0.43
CA THR A 78 1.38 -6.25 -0.40
C THR A 78 1.29 -4.83 -0.97
N THR A 79 0.06 -4.37 -1.20
CA THR A 79 -0.26 -2.97 -1.51
C THR A 79 -0.90 -2.25 -0.31
N GLU A 80 -0.63 -2.76 0.89
CA GLU A 80 -1.23 -2.30 2.15
C GLU A 80 -0.23 -1.46 2.94
N ARG A 81 -0.75 -0.39 3.54
CA ARG A 81 -0.01 0.51 4.42
C ARG A 81 0.00 -0.06 5.83
N VAL A 82 1.02 0.28 6.61
CA VAL A 82 1.17 -0.21 7.98
C VAL A 82 0.69 0.87 8.95
N CYS A 83 -0.29 0.54 9.78
CA CYS A 83 -0.73 1.35 10.91
C CYS A 83 -0.16 0.78 12.20
N LEU A 84 0.61 1.59 12.93
CA LEU A 84 1.12 1.27 14.25
C LEU A 84 0.28 2.02 15.29
N VAL A 85 -0.30 1.27 16.21
CA VAL A 85 -1.07 1.79 17.33
C VAL A 85 -0.36 1.39 18.63
N GLN A 86 -0.25 2.32 19.56
CA GLN A 86 0.41 2.14 20.85
C GLN A 86 -0.49 2.70 21.94
N GLY A 87 -0.76 1.93 22.99
CA GLY A 87 -1.62 2.36 24.10
C GLY A 87 -2.14 1.18 24.93
N THR A 88 -3.16 1.43 25.75
CA THR A 88 -3.82 0.39 26.55
C THR A 88 -4.59 -0.60 25.67
N ALA A 89 -4.90 -1.79 26.20
CA ALA A 89 -5.65 -2.80 25.47
C ALA A 89 -7.03 -2.30 24.99
N GLU A 90 -7.71 -1.50 25.81
CA GLU A 90 -9.00 -0.88 25.44
C GLU A 90 -8.84 0.11 24.29
N ALA A 91 -7.81 0.97 24.36
CA ALA A 91 -7.50 1.92 23.31
C ALA A 91 -7.17 1.23 21.99
N LEU A 92 -6.36 0.15 22.03
CA LEU A 92 -6.05 -0.65 20.85
C LEU A 92 -7.31 -1.23 20.21
N ASN A 93 -8.20 -1.80 21.01
CA ASN A 93 -9.42 -2.43 20.51
C ASN A 93 -10.41 -1.41 19.93
N ALA A 94 -10.52 -0.22 20.54
CA ALA A 94 -11.31 0.89 20.02
C ALA A 94 -10.78 1.38 18.66
N VAL A 95 -9.47 1.62 18.55
CA VAL A 95 -8.83 2.01 17.29
C VAL A 95 -8.98 0.93 16.22
N HIS A 96 -8.79 -0.33 16.58
CA HIS A 96 -8.97 -1.46 15.66
C HIS A 96 -10.40 -1.54 15.11
N SER A 97 -11.41 -1.37 15.98
CA SER A 97 -12.83 -1.37 15.60
C SER A 97 -13.13 -0.24 14.61
N PHE A 98 -12.60 0.96 14.85
CA PHE A 98 -12.74 2.09 13.94
C PHE A 98 -12.09 1.83 12.57
N ILE A 99 -10.87 1.28 12.55
CA ILE A 99 -10.18 0.92 11.30
C ILE A 99 -11.01 -0.12 10.52
N ALA A 100 -11.50 -1.16 11.20
CA ALA A 100 -12.30 -2.21 10.57
C ALA A 100 -13.61 -1.68 9.97
N GLU A 101 -14.22 -0.66 10.58
CA GLU A 101 -15.37 0.03 9.99
C GLU A 101 -15.01 0.78 8.72
N LYS A 102 -13.91 1.55 8.74
CA LYS A 102 -13.45 2.30 7.56
C LYS A 102 -12.95 1.44 6.42
N VAL A 103 -12.46 0.24 6.70
CA VAL A 103 -12.11 -0.73 5.68
C VAL A 103 -13.35 -1.38 5.05
N ARG A 104 -14.43 -1.60 5.83
CA ARG A 104 -15.69 -2.15 5.32
C ARG A 104 -16.48 -1.16 4.47
N GLU A 105 -16.30 0.13 4.67
CA GLU A 105 -16.84 1.19 3.81
C GLU A 105 -16.11 1.19 2.45
N ILE A 106 -16.48 0.26 1.56
CA ILE A 106 -15.98 0.24 0.17
C ILE A 106 -16.44 1.55 -0.51
N PRO A 107 -15.52 2.39 -1.00
CA PRO A 107 -15.92 3.56 -1.78
C PRO A 107 -16.58 3.10 -3.09
N GLN A 108 -17.77 3.64 -3.40
CA GLN A 108 -18.54 3.32 -4.62
C GLN A 108 -17.76 3.59 -5.94
N ALA A 109 -16.59 4.21 -5.88
CA ALA A 109 -15.70 4.39 -7.02
C ALA A 109 -15.02 3.09 -7.52
N MET A 110 -15.06 1.99 -6.74
CA MET A 110 -14.47 0.70 -7.13
C MET A 110 -15.46 -0.31 -7.74
N THR A 111 -16.74 0.07 -7.93
CA THR A 111 -17.74 -0.82 -8.55
C THR A 111 -17.72 -0.82 -10.08
N LYS A 112 -16.75 -0.15 -10.73
CA LYS A 112 -16.57 -0.31 -12.17
C LYS A 112 -15.61 -1.49 -12.40
N PRO A 113 -16.08 -2.66 -12.87
CA PRO A 113 -15.16 -3.63 -13.42
C PRO A 113 -14.50 -2.95 -14.61
N GLU A 114 -13.23 -2.60 -14.46
CA GLU A 114 -12.41 -2.25 -15.61
C GLU A 114 -12.24 -3.54 -16.40
N VAL A 115 -13.13 -3.75 -17.37
CA VAL A 115 -12.98 -4.81 -18.36
C VAL A 115 -11.65 -4.57 -19.06
N VAL A 116 -10.64 -5.31 -18.65
CA VAL A 116 -9.35 -5.37 -19.34
C VAL A 116 -9.67 -5.95 -20.71
N ASN A 117 -9.83 -5.09 -21.71
CA ASN A 117 -10.17 -5.51 -23.06
C ASN A 117 -8.89 -6.06 -23.70
N ILE A 118 -8.59 -7.33 -23.40
CA ILE A 118 -7.33 -8.03 -23.76
C ILE A 118 -7.24 -8.33 -25.27
N LEU A 119 -8.20 -7.90 -26.10
CA LEU A 119 -8.21 -8.16 -27.53
C LEU A 119 -8.54 -6.91 -28.34
N GLN A 120 -7.55 -6.04 -28.52
CA GLN A 120 -7.45 -5.24 -29.73
C GLN A 120 -6.02 -5.33 -30.27
N PRO A 121 -5.76 -6.06 -31.37
CA PRO A 121 -4.53 -5.85 -32.12
C PRO A 121 -4.54 -4.41 -32.64
N GLN A 122 -3.62 -3.59 -32.12
CA GLN A 122 -3.38 -2.22 -32.59
C GLN A 122 -2.82 -2.30 -34.02
N THR A 123 -3.69 -2.34 -35.02
CA THR A 123 -3.33 -1.93 -36.37
C THR A 123 -3.41 -0.41 -36.39
N THR A 124 -2.26 0.23 -36.21
CA THR A 124 -2.08 1.65 -36.48
C THR A 124 -2.13 1.87 -37.99
N MET A 125 -3.33 1.98 -38.56
CA MET A 125 -3.50 2.57 -39.88
C MET A 125 -3.23 4.08 -39.75
N ASN A 126 -2.03 4.48 -40.17
CA ASN A 126 -1.64 5.88 -40.29
C ASN A 126 -2.55 6.57 -41.34
N PRO A 127 -3.27 7.65 -40.99
CA PRO A 127 -4.19 8.33 -41.92
C PRO A 127 -3.52 9.01 -43.12
N ASP A 128 -2.19 9.04 -43.20
CA ASP A 128 -1.45 9.76 -44.25
C ASP A 128 -1.29 9.01 -45.59
N ARG A 129 -1.70 7.72 -45.69
CA ARG A 129 -1.60 6.94 -46.95
C ARG A 129 -2.89 6.90 -47.78
N ALA A 130 -3.86 7.79 -47.52
CA ALA A 130 -5.14 7.81 -48.23
C ALA A 130 -5.20 8.74 -49.47
N LYS A 131 -4.11 9.42 -49.84
CA LYS A 131 -4.11 10.38 -50.98
C LYS A 131 -3.33 9.96 -52.23
N GLN A 132 -2.92 8.69 -52.35
CA GLN A 132 -2.21 8.20 -53.54
C GLN A 132 -2.88 6.97 -54.16
N CYS A 133 -4.19 7.01 -54.37
CA CYS A 133 -4.87 6.06 -55.24
C CYS A 133 -6.17 6.71 -55.75
N GLY A 134 -6.07 7.53 -56.79
CA GLY A 134 -7.24 8.27 -57.29
C GLY A 134 -6.96 9.24 -58.41
N SER A 135 -6.18 8.85 -59.43
CA SER A 135 -6.22 9.54 -60.73
C SER A 135 -5.64 8.66 -61.85
N TRP A 136 -6.34 7.60 -62.22
CA TRP A 136 -6.20 7.00 -63.55
C TRP A 136 -7.48 6.26 -63.93
N ALA A 137 -8.56 7.01 -64.12
CA ALA A 137 -9.74 6.55 -64.83
C ALA A 137 -10.53 7.76 -65.31
N LYS A 138 -10.89 7.75 -66.60
CA LYS A 138 -11.47 8.81 -67.46
C LYS A 138 -10.37 9.57 -68.20
N SER A 139 -10.11 9.34 -69.48
CA SER A 139 -11.08 9.20 -70.57
C SER A 139 -10.49 8.36 -71.71
N GLY A 140 -11.22 7.33 -72.14
CA GLY A 140 -11.02 6.71 -73.45
C GLY A 140 -12.15 7.15 -74.39
N ILE A 141 -11.79 7.77 -75.51
CA ILE A 141 -12.61 8.07 -76.71
C ILE A 141 -11.59 8.03 -77.87
N ILE A 142 -11.43 6.88 -78.53
CA ILE A 142 -11.89 6.50 -79.90
C ILE A 142 -11.20 7.21 -81.08
N ASN A 143 -10.72 6.38 -82.01
CA ASN A 143 -10.18 6.61 -83.38
C ASN A 143 -9.05 7.62 -83.59
#